data_AF-A0A5B9YCD5-F1
#
_entry.id   AF-A0A5B9YCD5-F1
#
_cell.length_a   1.000
_cell.length_b   1.000
_cell.length_c   1.000
_cell.angle_alpha   90.00
_cell.angle_beta   90.00
_cell.angle_gamma   90.00
#
_symmetry.space_group_name_H-M   'P 1'
#
loop_
_entity.id
_entity.type
_entity.pdbx_description
1 polymer ?
#
loop_
_entity_poly.entity_id
_entity_poly.type
_entity_poly.pdbx_seq_one_letter_code
_entity_poly.pdbx_strand_id
1 'polypeptide(L)'
;MVAEISANWYARLNLARHLKEEGNKEQAYLLFKAISNEKEAFRFDKYVYGTYEDYIVEKTKFLIEIALLELEVIGCSKGSIKYLDDALNLLDGMESVYPYVRIDEIEELRKRLCQ
;
A
#
# COMPACT_ATOMS: atom_id res chain seq x y z
N MET A 1 -23.83 -14.98 -17.09
CA MET A 1 -23.20 -14.78 -15.78
C MET A 1 -21.98 -13.93 -15.99
N VAL A 2 -22.13 -12.62 -15.83
CA VAL A 2 -20.99 -11.70 -15.81
C VAL A 2 -20.31 -11.94 -14.46
N ALA A 3 -19.12 -12.54 -14.49
CA ALA A 3 -18.38 -12.85 -13.28
C ALA A 3 -18.24 -11.59 -12.43
N GLU A 4 -18.56 -11.71 -11.15
CA GLU A 4 -18.34 -10.69 -10.13
C GLU A 4 -16.84 -10.34 -10.09
N ILE A 5 -16.45 -9.35 -10.88
CA ILE A 5 -15.15 -8.67 -10.72
C ILE A 5 -15.13 -7.87 -9.39
N SER A 6 -16.24 -7.87 -8.63
CA SER A 6 -16.52 -6.98 -7.51
C SER A 6 -16.13 -7.47 -6.10
N ALA A 7 -15.36 -8.57 -5.92
CA ALA A 7 -14.99 -9.03 -4.57
C ALA A 7 -13.49 -9.20 -4.28
N ASN A 8 -12.61 -9.21 -5.29
CA ASN A 8 -11.18 -9.45 -5.07
C ASN A 8 -10.38 -8.14 -5.11
N TRP A 9 -9.99 -7.61 -3.93
CA TRP A 9 -9.16 -6.41 -3.81
C TRP A 9 -7.80 -6.57 -4.50
N TYR A 10 -7.27 -7.80 -4.59
CA TYR A 10 -5.98 -8.08 -5.23
C TYR A 10 -6.02 -7.83 -6.74
N ALA A 11 -7.11 -8.24 -7.41
CA ALA A 11 -7.29 -7.99 -8.84
C ALA A 11 -7.38 -6.47 -9.14
N ARG A 12 -8.08 -5.72 -8.28
CA ARG A 12 -8.16 -4.26 -8.39
C ARG A 12 -6.83 -3.57 -8.09
N LEU A 13 -6.04 -4.10 -7.17
CA LEU A 13 -4.69 -3.60 -6.92
C LEU A 13 -3.79 -3.77 -8.15
N ASN A 14 -3.85 -4.94 -8.80
CA ASN A 14 -3.09 -5.18 -10.02
C ASN A 14 -3.53 -4.25 -11.17
N LEU A 15 -4.84 -4.02 -11.32
CA LEU A 15 -5.34 -3.02 -12.26
C LEU A 15 -4.83 -1.61 -11.92
N ALA A 16 -4.84 -1.22 -10.65
CA ALA A 16 -4.35 0.08 -10.21
C ALA A 16 -2.86 0.27 -10.50
N ARG A 17 -2.04 -0.78 -10.29
CA ARG A 17 -0.61 -0.77 -10.64
C ARG A 17 -0.40 -0.64 -12.15
N HIS A 18 -1.18 -1.36 -12.96
CA HIS A 18 -1.12 -1.24 -14.41
C HIS A 18 -1.48 0.18 -14.89
N LEU A 19 -2.57 0.76 -14.38
CA LEU A 19 -2.96 2.14 -14.67
C LEU A 19 -1.87 3.15 -14.27
N LYS A 20 -1.20 2.92 -13.13
CA LYS A 20 -0.07 3.74 -12.67
C LYS A 20 1.09 3.70 -13.69
N GLU A 21 1.43 2.52 -14.19
CA GLU A 21 2.47 2.30 -15.20
C GLU A 21 2.13 2.96 -16.55
N GLU A 22 0.86 2.96 -16.94
CA GLU A 22 0.36 3.66 -18.13
C GLU A 22 0.30 5.20 -17.97
N GLY A 23 0.66 5.73 -16.80
CA GLY A 23 0.64 7.15 -16.49
C GLY A 23 -0.74 7.68 -16.07
N ASN A 24 -1.73 6.81 -15.93
CA ASN A 24 -3.08 7.13 -15.48
C ASN A 24 -3.16 7.19 -13.94
N LYS A 25 -2.36 8.10 -13.36
CA LYS A 25 -2.08 8.17 -11.93
C LYS A 25 -3.31 8.52 -11.08
N GLU A 26 -4.20 9.38 -11.58
CA GLU A 26 -5.43 9.75 -10.87
C GLU A 26 -6.36 8.54 -10.68
N GLN A 27 -6.60 7.76 -11.73
CA GLN A 27 -7.45 6.57 -11.65
C GLN A 27 -6.81 5.47 -10.81
N ALA A 28 -5.50 5.28 -10.95
CA ALA A 28 -4.75 4.41 -10.06
C ALA A 28 -4.93 4.82 -8.60
N TYR A 29 -4.77 6.10 -8.29
CA TYR A 29 -4.92 6.63 -6.93
C TYR A 29 -6.30 6.36 -6.37
N LEU A 30 -7.37 6.60 -7.13
CA LEU A 30 -8.74 6.33 -6.68
C LEU A 30 -8.96 4.84 -6.34
N LEU A 31 -8.36 3.92 -7.12
CA LEU A 31 -8.42 2.49 -6.82
C LEU A 31 -7.62 2.12 -5.56
N PHE A 32 -6.37 2.60 -5.44
CA PHE A 32 -5.56 2.43 -4.24
C PHE A 32 -6.30 2.96 -3.00
N LYS A 33 -6.91 4.14 -3.11
CA LYS A 33 -7.68 4.77 -2.03
C LYS A 33 -8.89 3.95 -1.65
N ALA A 34 -9.65 3.46 -2.63
CA ALA A 34 -10.80 2.58 -2.38
C ALA A 34 -10.37 1.32 -1.63
N ILE A 35 -9.31 0.65 -2.08
CA ILE A 35 -8.76 -0.55 -1.42
C ILE A 35 -8.31 -0.23 0.01
N SER A 36 -7.65 0.91 0.25
CA SER A 36 -7.19 1.29 1.59
C SER A 36 -8.32 1.51 2.60
N ASN A 37 -9.53 1.79 2.12
CA ASN A 37 -10.71 2.02 2.96
C ASN A 37 -11.52 0.73 3.21
N GLU A 38 -11.14 -0.39 2.57
CA GLU A 38 -11.83 -1.66 2.73
C GLU A 38 -11.32 -2.43 3.94
N LYS A 39 -12.25 -2.85 4.81
CA LYS A 39 -11.91 -3.59 6.03
C LYS A 39 -11.26 -4.96 5.77
N GLU A 40 -11.64 -5.62 4.69
CA GLU A 40 -11.14 -6.95 4.34
C GLU A 40 -9.88 -6.92 3.46
N ALA A 41 -9.51 -5.75 2.91
CA ALA A 41 -8.27 -5.61 2.15
C ALA A 41 -7.07 -5.72 3.11
N PHE A 42 -6.05 -6.47 2.72
CA PHE A 42 -4.86 -6.70 3.55
C PHE A 42 -5.22 -7.14 4.99
N ARG A 43 -6.14 -8.10 5.10
CA ARG A 43 -6.31 -8.93 6.29
C ARG A 43 -5.43 -10.17 6.14
N PHE A 44 -4.74 -10.57 7.21
CA PHE A 44 -3.91 -11.78 7.18
C PHE A 44 -4.78 -13.01 6.85
N ASP A 45 -4.41 -13.69 5.78
CA ASP A 45 -4.93 -15.00 5.38
C ASP A 45 -3.75 -15.88 4.93
N LYS A 46 -3.53 -16.99 5.65
CA LYS A 46 -2.43 -17.92 5.36
C LYS A 46 -2.54 -18.55 3.96
N TYR A 47 -3.73 -18.65 3.38
CA TYR A 47 -3.92 -19.18 2.02
C TYR A 47 -3.58 -18.14 0.94
N VAL A 48 -3.55 -16.85 1.30
CA VAL A 48 -3.19 -15.75 0.41
C VAL A 48 -1.70 -15.43 0.50
N TYR A 49 -1.15 -15.32 1.71
CA TYR A 49 0.22 -14.83 1.93
C TYR A 49 1.23 -15.94 2.22
N GLY A 50 0.80 -17.16 2.56
CA GLY A 50 1.71 -18.24 2.97
C GLY A 50 2.22 -18.06 4.40
N THR A 51 2.86 -16.92 4.70
CA THR A 51 3.34 -16.57 6.04
C THR A 51 2.79 -15.23 6.53
N TYR A 52 2.91 -14.99 7.84
CA TYR A 52 2.58 -13.68 8.41
C TYR A 52 3.57 -12.60 7.95
N GLU A 53 4.83 -12.96 7.74
CA GLU A 53 5.87 -12.04 7.23
C GLU A 53 5.55 -11.55 5.83
N ASP A 54 5.14 -12.46 4.94
CA ASP A 54 4.70 -12.11 3.58
C ASP A 54 3.52 -11.13 3.60
N TYR A 55 2.58 -11.32 4.52
CA TYR A 55 1.49 -10.38 4.75
C TYR A 55 1.98 -8.99 5.19
N ILE A 56 2.89 -8.93 6.17
CA ILE A 56 3.47 -7.67 6.65
C ILE A 56 4.20 -6.96 5.51
N VAL A 57 5.02 -7.68 4.75
CA VAL A 57 5.78 -7.14 3.63
C VAL A 57 4.85 -6.57 2.56
N GLU A 58 3.83 -7.32 2.12
CA GLU A 58 2.92 -6.88 1.06
C GLU A 58 2.05 -5.69 1.50
N LYS A 59 1.57 -5.69 2.75
CA LYS A 59 0.81 -4.56 3.29
C LYS A 59 1.67 -3.31 3.42
N THR A 60 2.91 -3.45 3.87
CA THR A 60 3.86 -2.33 3.97
C THR A 60 4.17 -1.73 2.59
N LYS A 61 4.44 -2.56 1.58
CA LYS A 61 4.64 -2.08 0.21
C LYS A 61 3.43 -1.32 -0.31
N PHE A 62 2.22 -1.85 -0.07
CA PHE A 62 1.00 -1.15 -0.46
C PHE A 62 0.88 0.23 0.18
N LEU A 63 1.15 0.35 1.48
CA LEU A 63 1.11 1.61 2.22
C LEU A 63 2.12 2.64 1.68
N ILE A 64 3.33 2.20 1.33
CA ILE A 64 4.34 3.06 0.69
C ILE A 64 3.87 3.49 -0.70
N GLU A 65 3.36 2.56 -1.51
CA GLU A 65 2.89 2.84 -2.87
C GLU A 65 1.77 3.86 -2.89
N ILE A 66 0.76 3.74 -2.00
CA ILE A 66 -0.32 4.73 -1.94
C ILE A 66 0.15 6.08 -1.41
N ALA A 67 1.11 6.11 -0.47
CA ALA A 67 1.68 7.37 0.03
C ALA A 67 2.39 8.14 -1.08
N LEU A 68 3.21 7.46 -1.88
CA LEU A 68 3.90 8.05 -3.02
C LEU A 68 2.93 8.49 -4.11
N LEU A 69 1.94 7.66 -4.42
CA LEU A 69 0.95 7.97 -5.43
C LEU A 69 0.05 9.15 -5.02
N GLU A 70 -0.32 9.25 -3.74
CA GLU A 70 -1.07 10.38 -3.20
C GLU A 70 -0.25 11.68 -3.30
N LEU A 71 1.05 11.63 -2.99
CA LEU A 71 1.97 12.76 -3.20
C LEU A 71 2.04 13.20 -4.66
N GLU A 72 2.10 12.27 -5.60
CA GLU A 72 2.18 12.59 -7.03
C GLU A 72 0.88 13.20 -7.58
N VAL A 73 -0.28 12.75 -7.10
CA VAL A 73 -1.59 13.14 -7.64
C VAL A 73 -2.14 14.41 -6.98
N ILE A 74 -1.99 14.53 -5.66
CA ILE A 74 -2.62 15.60 -4.87
C ILE A 74 -1.60 16.49 -4.17
N GLY A 75 -0.31 16.14 -4.25
CA GLY A 75 0.74 16.81 -3.50
C GLY A 75 0.78 16.37 -2.05
N CYS A 76 1.50 17.15 -1.24
CA CYS A 76 1.62 16.90 0.19
C CYS A 76 0.24 16.84 0.88
N SER A 77 -0.05 15.74 1.55
CA SER A 77 -1.28 15.55 2.31
C SER A 77 -1.02 14.86 3.65
N LYS A 78 -1.92 15.10 4.61
CA LYS A 78 -1.95 14.33 5.87
C LYS A 78 -2.17 12.82 5.62
N GLY A 79 -2.80 12.46 4.51
CA GLY A 79 -3.03 11.05 4.13
C GLY A 79 -1.73 10.33 3.78
N SER A 80 -0.87 10.96 2.98
CA SER A 80 0.43 10.39 2.60
C SER A 80 1.31 10.09 3.80
N ILE A 81 1.38 11.02 4.78
CA ILE A 81 2.12 10.82 6.02
C ILE A 81 1.50 9.69 6.85
N LYS A 82 0.17 9.64 6.96
CA LYS A 82 -0.53 8.61 7.71
C LYS A 82 -0.22 7.20 7.19
N TYR A 83 -0.16 7.00 5.88
CA TYR A 83 0.19 5.69 5.32
C TYR A 83 1.61 5.25 5.69
N LEU A 84 2.56 6.18 5.74
CA LEU A 84 3.92 5.88 6.20
C LEU A 84 3.97 5.61 7.71
N ASP A 85 3.21 6.35 8.52
CA ASP A 85 3.06 6.05 9.95
C ASP A 85 2.47 4.64 10.17
N ASP A 86 1.42 4.29 9.43
CA ASP A 86 0.80 2.96 9.48
C ASP A 86 1.78 1.86 9.04
N ALA A 87 2.65 2.13 8.06
CA ALA A 87 3.70 1.22 7.63
C ALA A 87 4.76 1.00 8.71
N LEU A 88 5.24 2.08 9.33
CA LEU A 88 6.22 2.00 10.43
C LEU A 88 5.64 1.26 11.64
N ASN A 89 4.39 1.52 12.02
CA ASN A 89 3.70 0.81 13.09
C ASN A 89 3.56 -0.69 12.80
N LEU A 90 3.40 -1.07 11.53
CA LEU A 90 3.31 -2.48 11.14
C LEU A 90 4.67 -3.20 11.25
N LEU A 91 5.77 -2.47 11.07
CA LEU A 91 7.14 -2.98 11.13
C LEU A 91 7.72 -2.97 12.56
N ASP A 92 7.07 -2.28 13.49
CA ASP A 92 7.52 -2.19 14.88
C ASP A 92 7.57 -3.59 15.53
N GLY A 93 8.75 -3.97 16.02
CA GLY A 93 9.02 -5.30 16.58
C GLY A 93 9.05 -6.46 15.57
N MET A 94 8.95 -6.21 14.26
CA MET A 94 8.95 -7.25 13.21
C MET A 94 10.34 -7.45 12.60
N GLU A 95 11.36 -7.77 13.41
CA GLU A 95 12.76 -7.87 12.93
C GLU A 95 12.95 -8.85 11.76
N SER A 96 12.12 -9.89 11.67
CA SER A 96 12.23 -10.91 10.62
C SER A 96 11.88 -10.41 9.21
N VAL A 97 11.19 -9.26 9.09
CA VAL A 97 10.85 -8.69 7.77
C VAL A 97 11.86 -7.67 7.25
N TYR A 98 12.85 -7.30 8.07
CA TYR A 98 13.87 -6.29 7.73
C TYR A 98 14.73 -6.63 6.50
N PRO A 99 14.96 -7.90 6.14
CA PRO A 99 15.60 -8.25 4.86
C PRO A 99 14.79 -7.81 3.62
N TYR A 100 13.49 -7.62 3.75
CA TYR A 100 12.57 -7.34 2.64
C TYR A 100 12.07 -5.90 2.60
N VAL A 101 12.16 -5.18 3.72
CA VAL A 101 11.71 -3.79 3.85
C VAL A 101 12.73 -2.96 4.63
N ARG A 102 13.09 -1.81 4.06
CA ARG A 102 14.04 -0.86 4.62
C ARG A 102 13.34 0.22 5.43
N ILE A 103 13.29 0.04 6.76
CA ILE A 103 12.65 1.01 7.69
C ILE A 103 13.28 2.40 7.56
N ASP A 104 14.60 2.46 7.41
CA ASP A 104 15.37 3.69 7.24
C ASP A 104 14.90 4.51 6.03
N GLU A 105 14.60 3.83 4.91
CA GLU A 105 14.07 4.48 3.71
C GLU A 105 12.65 5.04 3.93
N ILE A 106 11.80 4.32 4.69
CA ILE A 106 10.44 4.77 5.02
C ILE A 106 10.49 5.99 5.95
N GLU A 107 11.38 5.98 6.95
CA GLU A 107 11.58 7.12 7.85
C GLU A 107 12.12 8.35 7.11
N GLU A 108 13.08 8.17 6.20
CA GLU A 108 13.61 9.25 5.39
C GLU A 108 12.53 9.82 4.47
N LEU A 109 11.79 8.94 3.79
CA LEU A 109 10.66 9.32 2.93
C LEU A 109 9.63 10.12 3.73
N ARG A 110 9.27 9.67 4.94
CA ARG A 110 8.35 10.36 5.84
C ARG A 110 8.86 11.74 6.26
N LYS A 111 10.16 11.88 6.55
CA LYS A 111 10.77 13.17 6.92
C LYS A 111 10.74 14.14 5.75
N ARG A 112 11.06 13.67 4.55
CA ARG A 112 11.17 14.47 3.32
C ARG A 112 9.82 14.82 2.71
N LEU A 113 8.81 13.97 2.93
CA LEU A 113 7.45 14.26 2.53
C LEU A 113 7.01 15.56 3.20
N CYS A 114 6.54 16.51 2.38
CA CYS A 114 5.97 17.76 2.85
C CYS A 114 6.93 18.78 3.49
N GLN A 115 8.25 18.64 3.31
CA GLN A 115 9.23 19.69 3.60
C GLN A 115 9.35 20.67 2.43
#